data_AF-A0A6M6JHQ1-F1
#
_entry.id   AF-A0A6M6JHQ1-F1
#
_cell.length_a   1.000
_cell.length_b   1.000
_cell.length_c   1.000
_cell.angle_alpha   90.00
_cell.angle_beta   90.00
_cell.angle_gamma   90.00
#
_symmetry.space_group_name_H-M   'P 1'
#
loop_
_entity.id
_entity.type
_entity.pdbx_description
1 polymer ?
#
loop_
_entity_poly.entity_id
_entity_poly.type
_entity_poly.pdbx_seq_one_letter_code
_entity_poly.pdbx_strand_id
1 'polypeptide(L)'
;MTAPAAGVNEDLLRRVLDHITTHPDQHSQDWWARRTDCGTVACIAGHTVLLTGHTIDFETPDEYGNHGTKLIDRRRVEDVAAELLGLNAEQAWRLFHDAVDLQACWAAARSITGGRIQRYVPRSTPPTK
;
A
#
# COMPACT_ATOMS: atom_id res chain seq x y z
N MET A 1 14.95 -17.65 20.28
CA MET A 1 13.65 -17.21 19.75
C MET A 1 13.84 -17.02 18.26
N THR A 2 13.29 -17.93 17.46
CA THR A 2 13.50 -17.96 16.01
C THR A 2 12.55 -16.96 15.36
N ALA A 3 13.08 -15.99 14.61
CA ALA A 3 12.26 -15.06 13.84
C ALA A 3 11.32 -15.85 12.90
N PRO A 4 10.05 -15.43 12.74
CA PRO A 4 9.16 -16.07 11.76
C PRO A 4 9.77 -15.94 10.35
N ALA A 5 9.55 -16.95 9.52
CA ALA A 5 10.16 -17.07 8.20
C ALA A 5 9.96 -15.79 7.36
N ALA A 6 11.08 -15.22 6.89
CA ALA A 6 11.12 -14.05 6.04
C ALA A 6 10.34 -14.30 4.74
N GLY A 7 9.21 -13.62 4.59
CA GLY A 7 8.35 -13.75 3.43
C GLY A 7 7.29 -12.66 3.38
N VAL A 8 6.86 -12.35 2.17
CA VAL A 8 5.85 -11.32 1.91
C VAL A 8 4.51 -11.74 2.53
N ASN A 9 3.86 -10.82 3.22
CA ASN A 9 2.51 -10.98 3.74
C ASN A 9 1.49 -10.80 2.60
N GLU A 10 1.29 -11.86 1.82
CA GLU A 10 0.46 -11.84 0.61
C GLU A 10 -1.02 -11.55 0.89
N ASP A 11 -1.53 -12.01 2.04
CA ASP A 11 -2.92 -11.78 2.44
C ASP A 11 -3.17 -10.32 2.74
N LEU A 12 -2.26 -9.67 3.48
CA LEU A 12 -2.35 -8.23 3.73
C LEU A 12 -2.19 -7.44 2.42
N LEU A 13 -1.19 -7.78 1.60
CA LEU A 13 -0.97 -7.10 0.33
C LEU A 13 -2.20 -7.18 -0.59
N ARG A 14 -2.82 -8.37 -0.69
CA ARG A 14 -4.06 -8.56 -1.45
C ARG A 14 -5.20 -7.73 -0.88
N ARG A 15 -5.39 -7.76 0.44
CA ARG A 15 -6.44 -6.97 1.11
C ARG A 15 -6.30 -5.48 0.84
N VAL A 16 -5.07 -4.95 0.89
CA VAL A 16 -4.79 -3.54 0.59
C VAL A 16 -5.11 -3.24 -0.87
N LEU A 17 -4.63 -4.06 -1.80
CA LEU A 17 -4.89 -3.90 -3.24
C LEU A 17 -6.39 -3.95 -3.58
N ASP A 18 -7.13 -4.87 -2.97
CA ASP A 18 -8.58 -4.97 -3.13
C ASP A 18 -9.28 -3.73 -2.56
N HIS A 19 -8.82 -3.22 -1.41
CA HIS A 19 -9.36 -1.99 -0.81
C HIS A 19 -9.17 -0.78 -1.73
N ILE A 20 -7.96 -0.51 -2.20
CA ILE A 20 -7.69 0.64 -3.10
C ILE A 20 -8.31 0.45 -4.50
N THR A 21 -8.57 -0.79 -4.91
CA THR A 21 -9.30 -1.09 -6.15
C THR A 21 -10.80 -0.77 -6.01
N THR A 22 -11.37 -0.99 -4.83
CA THR A 22 -12.80 -0.77 -4.56
C THR A 22 -13.12 0.64 -4.08
N HIS A 23 -12.11 1.40 -3.64
CA HIS A 23 -12.21 2.79 -3.17
C HIS A 23 -11.17 3.67 -3.89
N PRO A 24 -11.26 3.83 -5.22
CA PRO A 24 -10.25 4.53 -6.01
C PRO A 24 -10.15 6.02 -5.66
N ASP A 25 -11.21 6.62 -5.11
CA ASP A 25 -11.24 7.99 -4.59
C ASP A 25 -10.36 8.19 -3.34
N GLN A 26 -10.04 7.11 -2.64
CA GLN A 26 -9.16 7.10 -1.46
C GLN A 26 -7.71 6.76 -1.81
N HIS A 27 -7.39 6.44 -3.07
CA HIS A 27 -6.05 6.06 -3.50
C HIS A 27 -5.30 7.21 -4.19
N SER A 28 -4.08 7.50 -3.74
CA SER A 28 -3.17 8.41 -4.42
C SER A 28 -1.73 8.00 -4.11
N GLN A 29 -0.93 7.69 -5.14
CA GLN A 29 0.49 7.35 -4.96
C GLN A 29 1.39 8.58 -4.71
N ASP A 30 0.84 9.80 -4.80
CA ASP A 30 1.61 11.04 -4.59
C ASP A 30 1.87 11.34 -3.10
N TRP A 31 1.07 10.74 -2.20
CA TRP A 31 1.10 11.05 -0.77
C TRP A 31 1.09 9.76 0.05
N TRP A 32 1.90 9.71 1.11
CA TRP A 32 1.82 8.63 2.10
C TRP A 32 0.41 8.52 2.66
N ALA A 33 -0.08 9.62 3.22
CA ALA A 33 -1.49 9.89 3.45
C ALA A 33 -1.73 11.39 3.50
N ARG A 34 -2.95 11.82 3.17
CA ARG A 34 -3.39 13.21 3.26
C ARG A 34 -4.86 13.27 3.68
N ARG A 35 -5.16 14.17 4.63
CA ARG A 35 -6.54 14.53 4.94
C ARG A 35 -7.11 15.44 3.86
N THR A 36 -8.33 15.16 3.46
CA THR A 36 -9.15 15.97 2.55
C THR A 36 -10.47 16.28 3.25
N ASP A 37 -11.25 17.21 2.68
CA ASP A 37 -12.58 17.55 3.22
C ASP A 37 -13.54 16.35 3.21
N CYS A 38 -13.28 15.37 2.32
CA CYS A 38 -14.09 14.17 2.16
C CYS A 38 -13.56 12.94 2.90
N GLY A 39 -12.42 13.04 3.60
CA GLY A 39 -11.82 11.92 4.33
C GLY A 39 -10.30 11.86 4.22
N THR A 40 -9.78 10.66 3.95
CA THR A 40 -8.33 10.42 3.81
C THR A 40 -8.04 9.81 2.45
N VAL A 41 -7.06 10.37 1.76
CA VAL A 41 -6.44 9.75 0.57
C VAL A 41 -5.06 9.24 0.95
N ALA A 42 -4.66 8.07 0.47
CA ALA A 42 -3.38 7.47 0.80
C ALA A 42 -2.86 6.60 -0.34
N CYS A 43 -1.54 6.45 -0.41
CA CYS A 43 -0.89 5.46 -1.26
C CYS A 43 -1.07 4.05 -0.67
N ILE A 44 -0.54 3.04 -1.36
CA ILE A 44 -0.59 1.65 -0.88
C ILE A 44 0.08 1.47 0.50
N ALA A 45 1.17 2.18 0.79
CA ALA A 45 1.84 2.12 2.10
C ALA A 45 0.98 2.75 3.21
N GLY A 46 0.35 3.91 2.93
CA GLY A 46 -0.58 4.55 3.85
C GLY A 46 -1.80 3.68 4.15
N HIS A 47 -2.40 3.08 3.11
CA HIS A 47 -3.51 2.13 3.30
C HIS A 47 -3.09 0.87 4.06
N THR A 48 -1.86 0.39 3.89
CA THR A 48 -1.32 -0.74 4.66
C THR A 48 -1.33 -0.44 6.17
N VAL A 49 -0.84 0.73 6.57
CA VAL A 49 -0.81 1.09 8.01
C VAL A 49 -2.22 1.37 8.54
N LEU A 50 -3.09 2.03 7.77
CA LEU A 50 -4.47 2.31 8.17
C LEU A 50 -5.29 1.02 8.36
N LEU A 51 -5.21 0.07 7.42
CA LEU A 51 -5.98 -1.19 7.47
C LEU A 51 -5.49 -2.16 8.56
N THR A 52 -4.30 -1.93 9.11
CA THR A 52 -3.74 -2.70 10.24
C THR A 52 -3.97 -2.02 11.60
N GLY A 53 -4.70 -0.90 11.62
CA GLY A 53 -5.08 -0.20 12.86
C GLY A 53 -4.03 0.77 13.39
N HIS A 54 -2.96 1.05 12.64
CA HIS A 54 -2.02 2.10 12.99
C HIS A 54 -2.64 3.48 12.76
N THR A 55 -2.22 4.46 13.56
CA THR A 55 -2.72 5.84 13.45
C THR A 55 -1.63 6.73 12.84
N ILE A 56 -1.94 7.32 11.69
CA ILE A 56 -1.09 8.30 11.02
C ILE A 56 -1.18 9.65 11.74
N ASP A 57 -0.04 10.29 11.96
CA ASP A 57 0.04 11.66 12.47
C ASP A 57 -0.11 12.66 11.31
N PHE A 58 -1.23 13.38 11.30
CA PHE A 58 -1.52 14.44 10.33
C PHE A 58 -1.18 15.84 10.86
N GLU A 59 -0.86 15.99 12.15
CA GLU A 59 -0.67 17.28 12.80
C GLU A 59 0.82 17.68 12.79
N THR A 60 1.71 16.71 12.93
CA THR A 60 3.16 16.96 12.95
C THR A 60 3.76 16.85 11.55
N PRO A 61 4.32 17.94 10.99
CA PRO A 61 5.04 17.87 9.72
C PRO A 61 6.39 17.14 9.87
N ASP A 62 6.89 16.59 8.77
CA ASP A 62 8.26 16.13 8.65
C ASP A 62 9.27 17.28 8.49
N GLU A 63 10.53 16.93 8.33
CA GLU A 63 11.65 17.86 8.10
C GLU A 63 11.51 18.72 6.83
N TYR A 64 10.61 18.37 5.91
CA TYR A 64 10.32 19.10 4.67
C TYR A 64 8.96 19.83 4.72
N GLY A 65 8.25 19.77 5.84
CA GLY A 65 6.93 20.38 5.99
C GLY A 65 5.76 19.51 5.53
N ASN A 66 5.98 18.23 5.18
CA ASN A 66 4.91 17.35 4.75
C ASN A 66 4.22 16.67 5.94
N HIS A 67 2.89 16.60 5.89
CA HIS A 67 2.07 15.92 6.90
C HIS A 67 1.71 14.49 6.45
N GLY A 68 1.34 13.62 7.40
CA GLY A 68 0.88 12.26 7.08
C GLY A 68 1.99 11.28 6.66
N THR A 69 3.25 11.60 6.99
CA THR A 69 4.44 10.82 6.64
C THR A 69 4.90 9.87 7.76
N LYS A 70 4.41 10.10 8.99
CA LYS A 70 4.77 9.38 10.20
C LYS A 70 3.51 8.94 10.96
N LEU A 71 3.66 7.92 11.80
CA LEU A 71 2.64 7.52 12.75
C LEU A 71 2.72 8.37 14.02
N ILE A 72 1.69 8.28 14.88
CA ILE A 72 1.68 8.94 16.19
C ILE A 72 2.84 8.51 17.10
N ASP A 73 3.39 7.31 16.87
CA ASP A 73 4.56 6.78 17.59
C ASP A 73 5.90 7.19 16.94
N ARG A 74 5.85 8.10 15.96
CA ARG A 74 6.98 8.71 15.25
C ARG A 74 7.69 7.81 14.23
N ARG A 75 7.26 6.56 14.04
CA ARG A 75 7.77 5.70 12.95
C ARG A 75 7.29 6.20 11.58
N ARG A 76 8.10 6.05 10.54
CA ARG A 76 7.74 6.44 9.17
C ARG A 76 6.69 5.48 8.61
N VAL A 77 5.73 6.00 7.84
CA VAL A 77 4.68 5.18 7.21
C VAL A 77 5.29 4.08 6.33
N GLU A 78 6.30 4.42 5.54
CA GLU A 78 6.96 3.46 4.63
C GLU A 78 7.65 2.32 5.37
N ASP A 79 8.34 2.60 6.49
CA ASP A 79 9.08 1.60 7.26
C ASP A 79 8.10 0.59 7.87
N VAL A 80 7.04 1.10 8.49
CA VAL A 80 6.02 0.25 9.11
C VAL A 80 5.23 -0.53 8.05
N ALA A 81 4.91 0.07 6.91
CA ALA A 81 4.25 -0.64 5.82
C ALA A 81 5.13 -1.77 5.26
N ALA A 82 6.43 -1.53 5.06
CA ALA A 82 7.37 -2.55 4.60
C ALA A 82 7.47 -3.70 5.61
N GLU A 83 7.56 -3.39 6.91
CA GLU A 83 7.57 -4.39 7.98
C GLU A 83 6.30 -5.25 7.98
N LEU A 84 5.12 -4.62 7.93
CA LEU A 84 3.82 -5.30 7.95
C LEU A 84 3.61 -6.20 6.73
N LEU A 85 4.10 -5.76 5.57
CA LEU A 85 4.03 -6.51 4.32
C LEU A 85 5.15 -7.55 4.17
N GLY A 86 6.12 -7.61 5.10
CA GLY A 86 7.27 -8.50 4.99
C GLY A 86 8.13 -8.22 3.75
N LEU A 87 8.22 -6.95 3.33
CA LEU A 87 8.99 -6.54 2.17
C LEU A 87 10.44 -6.23 2.56
N ASN A 88 11.38 -6.64 1.72
CA ASN A 88 12.72 -6.09 1.77
C ASN A 88 12.76 -4.69 1.13
N ALA A 89 13.90 -3.99 1.27
CA ALA A 89 14.06 -2.62 0.76
C ALA A 89 13.80 -2.48 -0.75
N GLU A 90 14.25 -3.44 -1.57
CA GLU A 90 14.03 -3.41 -3.02
C GLU A 90 12.55 -3.60 -3.38
N GLN A 91 11.88 -4.53 -2.71
CA GLN A 91 10.45 -4.79 -2.90
C GLN A 91 9.60 -3.59 -2.45
N ALA A 92 9.95 -3.00 -1.31
CA ALA A 92 9.31 -1.78 -0.81
C ALA A 92 9.49 -0.63 -1.80
N TRP A 93 10.71 -0.41 -2.31
CA TRP A 93 10.97 0.63 -3.31
C TRP A 93 10.10 0.47 -4.56
N ARG A 94 10.07 -0.74 -5.13
CA ARG A 94 9.26 -1.04 -6.31
C ARG A 94 7.78 -0.82 -6.09
N LEU A 95 7.27 -1.14 -4.90
CA LEU A 95 5.85 -1.06 -4.59
C LEU A 95 5.42 0.36 -4.17
N PHE A 96 6.29 1.12 -3.51
CA PHE A 96 5.93 2.40 -2.90
C PHE A 96 6.36 3.61 -3.74
N HIS A 97 7.45 3.50 -4.50
CA HIS A 97 8.01 4.61 -5.28
C HIS A 97 7.90 4.41 -6.79
N ASP A 98 8.23 3.22 -7.31
CA ASP A 98 8.15 2.98 -8.77
C ASP A 98 6.69 2.78 -9.23
N ALA A 99 5.81 2.32 -8.34
CA ALA A 99 4.40 2.16 -8.64
C ALA A 99 3.67 3.52 -8.60
N VAL A 100 3.41 4.08 -9.78
CA VAL A 100 2.80 5.40 -9.93
C VAL A 100 1.27 5.40 -9.92
N ASP A 101 0.65 4.24 -10.10
CA ASP A 101 -0.82 4.11 -10.12
C ASP A 101 -1.28 2.72 -9.61
N LEU A 102 -2.59 2.51 -9.56
CA LEU A 102 -3.19 1.24 -9.13
C LEU A 102 -2.74 0.05 -9.99
N GLN A 103 -2.61 0.23 -11.32
CA GLN A 103 -2.19 -0.84 -12.21
C GLN A 103 -0.73 -1.23 -11.95
N ALA A 104 0.14 -0.24 -11.73
CA ALA A 104 1.53 -0.44 -11.36
C ALA A 104 1.65 -1.12 -9.99
N CYS A 105 0.79 -0.79 -9.02
CA CYS A 105 0.74 -1.47 -7.72
C CYS A 105 0.44 -2.97 -7.88
N TRP A 106 -0.56 -3.32 -8.69
CA TRP A 106 -0.88 -4.72 -9.01
C TRP A 106 0.26 -5.43 -9.75
N ALA A 107 0.92 -4.75 -10.69
CA ALA A 107 2.06 -5.30 -11.43
C ALA A 107 3.27 -5.56 -10.51
N ALA A 108 3.59 -4.62 -9.63
CA ALA A 108 4.64 -4.75 -8.63
C ALA A 108 4.33 -5.92 -7.68
N ALA A 109 3.11 -6.00 -7.14
CA ALA A 109 2.69 -7.10 -6.27
C ALA A 109 2.79 -8.47 -6.97
N ARG A 110 2.40 -8.55 -8.25
CA ARG A 110 2.58 -9.77 -9.05
C ARG A 110 4.04 -10.16 -9.17
N SER A 111 4.94 -9.21 -9.45
CA SER A 111 6.38 -9.47 -9.56
C SER A 111 6.97 -9.93 -8.22
N ILE A 112 6.66 -9.22 -7.13
CA ILE A 112 7.15 -9.48 -5.78
C ILE A 112 6.76 -10.88 -5.29
N THR A 113 5.54 -11.31 -5.61
CA THR A 113 4.99 -12.60 -5.12
C THR A 113 5.20 -13.75 -6.11
N GLY A 114 5.98 -13.56 -7.17
CA GLY A 114 6.17 -14.59 -8.21
C GLY A 114 4.87 -15.00 -8.90
N GLY A 115 3.91 -14.07 -9.01
CA GLY A 115 2.64 -14.27 -9.70
C GLY A 115 1.50 -14.82 -8.82
N ARG A 116 1.68 -14.99 -7.52
CA ARG A 116 0.61 -15.47 -6.63
C ARG A 116 -0.48 -14.41 -6.40
N ILE A 117 -0.10 -13.14 -6.41
CA ILE A 117 -1.05 -12.02 -6.47
C ILE A 117 -1.26 -11.62 -7.94
N GLN A 118 -2.51 -11.66 -8.38
CA GLN A 118 -2.93 -11.23 -9.71
C GLN A 118 -4.26 -10.51 -9.57
N ARG A 119 -4.44 -9.42 -10.34
CA ARG A 119 -5.72 -8.72 -10.41
C ARG A 119 -6.74 -9.66 -11.02
N TYR A 120 -7.87 -9.86 -10.35
CA TYR A 120 -9.00 -10.55 -10.96
C TYR A 120 -9.55 -9.68 -12.09
N VAL A 121 -9.30 -10.08 -13.33
CA VAL A 121 -10.02 -9.58 -14.50
C VAL A 121 -11.09 -10.64 -14.79
N PRO A 122 -12.39 -10.35 -14.60
CA PRO A 122 -13.42 -11.27 -15.04
C PRO A 122 -13.18 -11.60 -16.52
N ARG A 123 -13.15 -12.88 -16.90
CA ARG A 123 -13.10 -13.24 -18.31
C ARG A 123 -14.30 -12.57 -18.98
N SER A 124 -14.05 -11.65 -19.91
CA SER A 124 -15.09 -11.12 -20.79
C SER A 124 -15.76 -12.32 -21.44
N THR A 125 -17.05 -12.51 -21.18
CA THR A 125 -17.85 -13.51 -21.90
C THR A 125 -17.65 -13.24 -23.40
N PRO A 126 -17.20 -14.22 -24.21
CA PRO A 126 -17.07 -14.00 -25.64
C PRO A 126 -18.43 -13.57 -26.20
N PRO A 127 -18.48 -12.63 -27.16
CA PRO A 127 -19.74 -12.19 -27.75
C PRO A 127 -20.47 -13.42 -28.31
N THR A 128 -21.69 -13.65 -27.82
CA THR A 128 -22.62 -14.62 -28.39
C THR A 128 -22.86 -14.22 -29.84
N LYS A 129 -22.59 -15.14 -30.77
CA LYS A 129 -22.80 -14.96 -32.20
C LYS A 129 -24.24 -14.59 -32.54
#